data_AF-A0AAU8CA47-F1
#
_entry.id   AF-A0AAU8CA47-F1
#
_cell.length_a   1.000
_cell.length_b   1.000
_cell.length_c   1.000
_cell.angle_alpha   90.00
_cell.angle_beta   90.00
_cell.angle_gamma   90.00
#
_symmetry.space_group_name_H-M   'P 1'
#
loop_
_entity.id
_entity.type
_entity.pdbx_description
1 polymer ?
#
loop_
_entity_poly.entity_id
_entity_poly.type
_entity_poly.pdbx_seq_one_letter_code
_entity_poly.pdbx_strand_id
1 'polypeptide(L)'
;MAHDPSTDGRFSEKLRVPEALTFDDVLLRPAESRVEPDDADVSTRVSTNVSLNTPILSAAMDTVTESDLAIAMAREGGLGVLHRNMDVEETAAEVERVKQADELVIDRENVVTARPEQTVSEVDEMMNYEGVSGAPVVDDDDRVLGIISGTDIRPYLEVGESDTVREAMTDEVITADEDVDARDALELMYEHKIERVPLVDDDDRLVGLVTMQGILERREHEDAARDEEGHLRVGVAVGPFEEDRATAADDAGADVLFIDCAHAHNKNVIQSAREISETVEADVVVGNVGTSEAAAEIVDFADGIKVGIGPGSICTTRVVTGAGMPQITAVSEVADVAHPEDVPVIADGGIRYSGDAAKAIAAGADAVMLGSYFAGTDEAPGRVITMNGKKYKQYRGMGSVGAMQSGGGDRYLKEEDEDEEFVPEGVEAATPYKGPLSAELHQLVGGIQSGMGYVGAETIPEFKEDAEFVRVSAAGQTEGHPHDVMITDEAPNYSPQNE
;
A
#
# COMPACT_ATOMS: atom_id res chain seq x y z
N MET A 1 -33.97 -40.19 -41.71
CA MET A 1 -33.68 -40.35 -40.26
C MET A 1 -32.98 -39.06 -39.86
N ALA A 2 -33.69 -37.95 -39.65
CA ALA A 2 -34.33 -37.64 -38.37
C ALA A 2 -33.37 -37.94 -37.20
N HIS A 3 -32.32 -37.13 -37.09
CA HIS A 3 -31.69 -36.91 -35.79
C HIS A 3 -32.61 -35.95 -35.05
N ASP A 4 -33.37 -36.51 -34.12
CA ASP A 4 -34.13 -35.77 -33.12
C ASP A 4 -33.14 -34.94 -32.27
N PRO A 5 -33.16 -33.60 -32.32
CA PRO A 5 -32.29 -32.76 -31.53
C PRO A 5 -32.93 -32.54 -30.15
N SER A 6 -33.06 -33.61 -29.36
CA SER A 6 -33.71 -33.54 -28.03
C SER A 6 -32.76 -33.79 -26.87
N THR A 7 -31.45 -33.62 -27.09
CA THR A 7 -30.52 -33.43 -25.98
C THR A 7 -30.22 -31.94 -25.94
N ASP A 8 -30.86 -31.23 -25.00
CA ASP A 8 -30.41 -29.90 -24.57
C ASP A 8 -28.88 -29.90 -24.55
N GLY A 9 -28.27 -28.94 -25.23
CA GLY A 9 -26.86 -28.96 -25.59
C GLY A 9 -25.94 -28.73 -24.39
N ARG A 10 -26.09 -29.50 -23.31
CA ARG A 10 -25.52 -29.26 -21.97
C ARG A 10 -24.04 -28.93 -21.95
N PHE A 11 -23.26 -29.46 -22.89
CA PHE A 11 -21.83 -29.18 -23.00
C PHE A 11 -21.50 -28.18 -24.11
N SER A 12 -22.23 -28.19 -25.24
CA SER A 12 -22.01 -27.24 -26.34
C SER A 12 -22.55 -25.84 -26.05
N GLU A 13 -23.56 -25.72 -25.19
CA GLU A 13 -24.09 -24.46 -24.67
C GLU A 13 -23.09 -23.76 -23.76
N LYS A 14 -22.17 -24.50 -23.10
CA LYS A 14 -21.06 -23.90 -22.34
C LYS A 14 -20.12 -23.08 -23.20
N LEU A 15 -20.10 -23.31 -24.51
CA LEU A 15 -19.30 -22.55 -25.47
C LEU A 15 -20.05 -21.34 -26.05
N ARG A 16 -21.31 -21.13 -25.67
CA ARG A 16 -22.09 -19.93 -26.01
C ARG A 16 -21.99 -18.95 -24.85
N VAL A 17 -20.86 -18.27 -24.77
CA VAL A 17 -20.54 -17.31 -23.70
C VAL A 17 -20.72 -15.86 -24.18
N PRO A 18 -21.11 -14.93 -23.29
CA PRO A 18 -21.03 -13.50 -23.57
C PRO A 18 -19.60 -13.07 -23.89
N GLU A 19 -19.47 -11.95 -24.61
CA GLU A 19 -18.17 -11.33 -24.85
C GLU A 19 -17.71 -10.61 -23.58
N ALA A 20 -16.46 -10.80 -23.19
CA ALA A 20 -15.80 -10.13 -22.08
C ALA A 20 -14.55 -9.40 -22.59
N LEU A 21 -14.28 -8.22 -22.02
CA LEU A 21 -13.31 -7.25 -22.54
C LEU A 21 -12.17 -7.03 -21.53
N THR A 22 -11.03 -6.58 -22.01
CA THR A 22 -9.92 -6.06 -21.19
C THR A 22 -9.64 -4.59 -21.54
N PHE A 23 -8.66 -3.97 -20.88
CA PHE A 23 -8.32 -2.55 -21.07
C PHE A 23 -7.98 -2.19 -22.53
N ASP A 24 -7.36 -3.12 -23.26
CA ASP A 24 -6.96 -2.94 -24.67
C ASP A 24 -8.13 -3.01 -25.66
N ASP A 25 -9.28 -3.55 -25.26
CA ASP A 25 -10.45 -3.68 -26.12
C ASP A 25 -11.30 -2.40 -26.14
N VAL A 26 -11.01 -1.43 -25.26
CA VAL A 26 -11.84 -0.22 -25.08
C VAL A 26 -11.01 1.06 -24.92
N LEU A 27 -11.63 2.19 -25.27
CA LEU A 27 -11.15 3.54 -24.97
C LEU A 27 -12.26 4.32 -24.25
N LEU A 28 -11.86 5.29 -23.42
CA LEU A 28 -12.79 6.30 -22.90
C LEU A 28 -13.22 7.22 -24.04
N ARG A 29 -14.52 7.46 -24.16
CA ARG A 29 -15.10 8.39 -25.13
C ARG A 29 -14.97 9.81 -24.58
N PRO A 30 -14.29 10.74 -25.27
CA PRO A 30 -14.26 12.13 -24.84
C PRO A 30 -15.66 12.76 -24.84
N ALA A 31 -15.92 13.62 -23.86
CA ALA A 31 -17.19 14.33 -23.69
C ALA A 31 -16.97 15.85 -23.50
N GLU A 32 -18.06 16.60 -23.30
CA GLU A 32 -17.97 18.04 -23.03
C GLU A 32 -17.36 18.23 -21.63
N SER A 33 -16.31 19.06 -21.52
CA SER A 33 -15.61 19.29 -20.25
C SER A 33 -15.36 20.77 -20.02
N ARG A 34 -15.45 21.16 -18.74
CA ARG A 34 -14.95 22.43 -18.19
C ARG A 34 -13.91 22.20 -17.09
N VAL A 35 -13.55 20.95 -16.86
CA VAL A 35 -12.65 20.52 -15.80
C VAL A 35 -11.24 20.62 -16.34
N GLU A 36 -10.41 21.43 -15.68
CA GLU A 36 -8.97 21.39 -15.91
C GLU A 36 -8.42 20.17 -15.16
N PRO A 37 -7.57 19.32 -15.79
CA PRO A 37 -7.09 18.10 -15.15
C PRO A 37 -6.50 18.30 -13.76
N ASP A 38 -5.71 19.35 -13.57
CA ASP A 38 -5.04 19.64 -12.28
C ASP A 38 -6.03 19.98 -11.15
N ASP A 39 -7.28 20.37 -11.48
CA ASP A 39 -8.34 20.69 -10.52
C ASP A 39 -9.20 19.47 -10.16
N ALA A 40 -9.02 18.32 -10.84
CA ALA A 40 -9.82 17.13 -10.60
C ALA A 40 -9.45 16.45 -9.26
N ASP A 41 -10.46 16.21 -8.43
CA ASP A 41 -10.34 15.55 -7.13
C ASP A 41 -10.33 14.02 -7.31
N VAL A 42 -9.17 13.43 -7.01
CA VAL A 42 -8.92 12.00 -7.11
C VAL A 42 -9.04 11.27 -5.78
N SER A 43 -9.49 11.94 -4.72
CA SER A 43 -9.76 11.30 -3.44
C SER A 43 -10.80 10.18 -3.59
N THR A 44 -10.63 9.12 -2.80
CA THR A 44 -11.44 7.91 -2.92
C THR A 44 -11.55 7.16 -1.60
N ARG A 45 -12.31 6.06 -1.59
CA ARG A 45 -12.34 5.07 -0.52
C ARG A 45 -11.78 3.74 -1.00
N VAL A 46 -11.06 3.05 -0.12
CA VAL A 46 -10.59 1.67 -0.37
C VAL A 46 -11.35 0.64 0.44
N SER A 47 -12.04 1.09 1.47
CA SER A 47 -13.00 0.34 2.26
C SER A 47 -14.06 1.29 2.84
N THR A 48 -15.03 0.76 3.58
CA THR A 48 -16.15 1.52 4.15
C THR A 48 -15.69 2.78 4.90
N ASN A 49 -14.66 2.65 5.74
CA ASN A 49 -14.19 3.70 6.65
C ASN A 49 -12.84 4.30 6.22
N VAL A 50 -12.13 3.69 5.26
CA VAL A 50 -10.79 4.14 4.86
C VAL A 50 -10.81 4.94 3.56
N SER A 51 -10.54 6.25 3.68
CA SER A 51 -10.39 7.19 2.57
C SER A 51 -8.91 7.43 2.25
N LEU A 52 -8.61 7.68 0.98
CA LEU A 52 -7.28 8.01 0.46
C LEU A 52 -7.36 9.30 -0.37
N ASN A 53 -6.23 10.00 -0.46
CA ASN A 53 -6.12 11.20 -1.29
C ASN A 53 -5.77 10.86 -2.75
N THR A 54 -5.27 9.65 -3.02
CA THR A 54 -5.08 9.11 -4.37
C THR A 54 -5.65 7.69 -4.48
N PRO A 55 -6.17 7.27 -5.66
CA PRO A 55 -6.87 6.00 -5.80
C PRO A 55 -5.93 4.83 -6.09
N ILE A 56 -4.76 4.81 -5.45
CA ILE A 56 -3.67 3.91 -5.79
C ILE A 56 -3.19 3.13 -4.56
N LEU A 57 -3.09 1.81 -4.74
CA LEU A 57 -2.52 0.89 -3.77
C LEU A 57 -1.31 0.17 -4.35
N SER A 58 -0.32 -0.13 -3.50
CA SER A 58 0.74 -1.08 -3.85
C SER A 58 0.32 -2.50 -3.48
N ALA A 59 0.70 -3.47 -4.32
CA ALA A 59 0.29 -4.86 -4.12
C ALA A 59 1.04 -5.54 -2.96
N ALA A 60 0.35 -6.45 -2.26
CA ALA A 60 0.88 -7.26 -1.18
C ALA A 60 1.83 -8.36 -1.69
N MET A 61 3.06 -7.97 -2.01
CA MET A 61 4.08 -8.86 -2.54
C MET A 61 5.46 -8.56 -1.94
N ASP A 62 6.23 -9.61 -1.69
CA ASP A 62 7.60 -9.58 -1.13
C ASP A 62 8.66 -8.85 -1.96
N THR A 63 8.30 -8.46 -3.18
CA THR A 63 9.14 -7.66 -4.09
C THR A 63 8.48 -6.33 -4.44
N VAL A 64 7.45 -5.94 -3.68
CA VAL A 64 6.71 -4.69 -3.88
C VAL A 64 6.54 -3.93 -2.58
N THR A 65 5.95 -4.52 -1.53
CA THR A 65 5.54 -3.72 -0.37
C THR A 65 6.02 -4.28 0.96
N GLU A 66 7.00 -3.60 1.52
CA GLU A 66 7.40 -3.58 2.94
C GLU A 66 7.20 -2.15 3.47
N SER A 67 7.54 -1.89 4.73
CA SER A 67 7.35 -0.62 5.44
C SER A 67 7.88 0.59 4.68
N ASP A 68 9.09 0.53 4.10
CA ASP A 68 9.67 1.64 3.31
C ASP A 68 8.75 2.10 2.16
N LEU A 69 8.21 1.15 1.39
CA LEU A 69 7.30 1.47 0.30
C LEU A 69 5.91 1.86 0.82
N ALA A 70 5.43 1.25 1.90
CA ALA A 70 4.15 1.60 2.50
C ALA A 70 4.14 3.04 3.04
N ILE A 71 5.22 3.46 3.71
CA ILE A 71 5.44 4.83 4.17
C ILE A 71 5.43 5.80 2.98
N ALA A 72 6.20 5.49 1.93
CA ALA A 72 6.24 6.34 0.73
C ALA A 72 4.88 6.43 0.02
N MET A 73 4.14 5.32 -0.08
CA MET A 73 2.79 5.30 -0.64
C MET A 73 1.83 6.16 0.18
N ALA A 74 1.83 6.01 1.50
CA ALA A 74 0.94 6.76 2.39
C ALA A 74 1.26 8.26 2.38
N ARG A 75 2.54 8.65 2.35
CA ARG A 75 2.98 10.06 2.24
C ARG A 75 2.50 10.75 0.96
N GLU A 76 2.37 9.99 -0.12
CA GLU A 76 1.84 10.48 -1.40
C GLU A 76 0.32 10.27 -1.54
N GLY A 77 -0.37 9.96 -0.44
CA GLY A 77 -1.82 9.89 -0.36
C GLY A 77 -2.45 8.57 -0.81
N GLY A 78 -1.65 7.56 -1.14
CA GLY A 78 -2.11 6.21 -1.47
C GLY A 78 -2.07 5.26 -0.26
N LEU A 79 -2.10 3.95 -0.51
CA LEU A 79 -1.97 2.92 0.54
C LEU A 79 -0.98 1.83 0.15
N GLY A 80 -0.04 1.55 1.05
CA GLY A 80 0.80 0.35 0.94
C GLY A 80 0.12 -0.85 1.60
N VAL A 81 0.06 -2.00 0.89
CA VAL A 81 -0.41 -3.26 1.49
C VAL A 81 0.77 -4.19 1.75
N LEU A 82 1.13 -4.39 3.02
CA LEU A 82 2.18 -5.30 3.45
C LEU A 82 1.85 -6.74 3.07
N HIS A 83 2.86 -7.50 2.64
CA HIS A 83 2.68 -8.91 2.27
C HIS A 83 2.67 -9.84 3.49
N ARG A 84 2.05 -11.01 3.37
CA ARG A 84 2.04 -12.02 4.43
C ARG A 84 3.26 -12.96 4.47
N ASN A 85 4.24 -12.76 3.60
CA ASN A 85 5.42 -13.63 3.46
C ASN A 85 6.51 -13.34 4.52
N MET A 86 6.08 -13.26 5.78
CA MET A 86 6.86 -12.95 6.99
C MET A 86 6.16 -13.61 8.19
N ASP A 87 6.81 -13.75 9.33
CA ASP A 87 6.14 -14.27 10.53
C ASP A 87 5.18 -13.22 11.14
N VAL A 88 4.45 -13.61 12.19
CA VAL A 88 3.40 -12.77 12.78
C VAL A 88 4.01 -11.58 13.51
N GLU A 89 5.11 -11.82 14.23
CA GLU A 89 5.87 -10.79 14.94
C GLU A 89 6.49 -9.77 13.98
N GLU A 90 7.06 -10.23 12.86
CA GLU A 90 7.59 -9.36 11.81
C GLU A 90 6.48 -8.55 11.12
N THR A 91 5.28 -9.11 10.96
CA THR A 91 4.12 -8.35 10.44
C THR A 91 3.76 -7.18 11.35
N ALA A 92 3.64 -7.43 12.66
CA ALA A 92 3.34 -6.38 13.62
C ALA A 92 4.44 -5.29 13.61
N ALA A 93 5.71 -5.70 13.59
CA ALA A 93 6.83 -4.75 13.53
C ALA A 93 6.84 -3.89 12.25
N GLU A 94 6.46 -4.45 11.10
CA GLU A 94 6.33 -3.68 9.85
C GLU A 94 5.16 -2.69 9.90
N VAL A 95 4.04 -3.04 10.54
CA VAL A 95 2.90 -2.13 10.75
C VAL A 95 3.30 -0.99 11.68
N GLU A 96 3.93 -1.29 12.82
CA GLU A 96 4.41 -0.31 13.79
C GLU A 96 5.38 0.69 13.15
N ARG A 97 6.31 0.21 12.30
CA ARG A 97 7.22 1.08 11.53
C ARG A 97 6.49 2.08 10.67
N VAL A 98 5.40 1.67 10.00
CA VAL A 98 4.61 2.59 9.16
C VAL A 98 3.86 3.60 10.02
N LYS A 99 3.23 3.15 11.12
CA LYS A 99 2.49 4.02 12.04
C LYS A 99 3.39 5.10 12.68
N GLN A 100 4.62 4.73 13.04
CA GLN A 100 5.57 5.62 13.70
C GLN A 100 6.34 6.57 12.75
N ALA A 101 6.29 6.35 11.42
CA ALA A 101 7.17 7.05 10.47
C ALA A 101 6.96 8.58 10.39
N ASP A 102 5.72 9.05 10.62
CA ASP A 102 5.32 10.46 10.56
C ASP A 102 4.74 10.96 11.90
N GLU A 103 5.05 10.28 13.00
CA GLU A 103 4.61 10.71 14.33
C GLU A 103 5.07 12.14 14.62
N LEU A 104 4.09 13.03 14.82
CA LEU A 104 4.34 14.40 15.20
C LEU A 104 4.82 14.47 16.65
N VAL A 105 4.14 13.70 17.50
CA VAL A 105 4.40 13.54 18.92
C VAL A 105 4.69 12.07 19.15
N ILE A 106 5.85 11.76 19.74
CA ILE A 106 6.16 10.43 20.22
C ILE A 106 5.53 10.32 21.61
N ASP A 107 4.57 9.42 21.77
CA ASP A 107 3.90 9.18 23.05
C ASP A 107 4.88 8.72 24.13
N ARG A 108 4.59 9.06 25.39
CA ARG A 108 5.44 8.72 26.54
C ARG A 108 5.93 7.28 26.54
N GLU A 109 5.07 6.34 26.17
CA GLU A 109 5.37 4.90 26.17
C GLU A 109 6.49 4.54 25.18
N ASN A 110 6.61 5.31 24.09
CA ASN A 110 7.58 5.12 23.01
C ASN A 110 8.79 6.06 23.11
N VAL A 111 8.78 7.03 24.04
CA VAL A 111 9.94 7.91 24.24
C VAL A 111 11.08 7.14 24.90
N VAL A 112 12.19 6.99 24.16
CA VAL A 112 13.47 6.52 24.70
C VAL A 112 13.99 7.54 25.71
N THR A 113 14.22 7.10 26.94
CA THR A 113 14.67 7.97 28.05
C THR A 113 15.97 7.47 28.68
N ALA A 114 16.76 8.40 29.20
CA ALA A 114 17.97 8.12 29.96
C ALA A 114 17.78 8.47 31.45
N ARG A 115 18.57 7.83 32.30
CA ARG A 115 18.68 8.10 33.74
C ARG A 115 19.99 8.85 34.02
N PRO A 116 20.00 9.80 34.96
CA PRO A 116 21.19 10.60 35.23
C PRO A 116 22.37 9.79 35.79
N GLU A 117 22.12 8.63 36.38
CA GLU A 117 23.14 7.72 36.93
C GLU A 117 23.73 6.75 35.90
N GLN A 118 23.14 6.62 34.71
CA GLN A 118 23.70 5.79 33.63
C GLN A 118 25.03 6.35 33.14
N THR A 119 25.88 5.48 32.62
CA THR A 119 27.10 5.91 31.93
C THR A 119 26.77 6.42 30.53
N VAL A 120 27.61 7.34 30.02
CA VAL A 120 27.46 7.85 28.66
C VAL A 120 27.54 6.73 27.61
N SER A 121 28.35 5.70 27.84
CA SER A 121 28.48 4.55 26.94
C SER A 121 27.20 3.71 26.87
N GLU A 122 26.55 3.44 28.01
CA GLU A 122 25.27 2.70 28.04
C GLU A 122 24.18 3.46 27.27
N VAL A 123 24.13 4.78 27.42
CA VAL A 123 23.16 5.61 26.71
C VAL A 123 23.48 5.73 25.23
N ASP A 124 24.75 5.82 24.83
CA ASP A 124 25.14 5.79 23.41
C ASP A 124 24.76 4.45 22.76
N GLU A 125 24.99 3.32 23.43
CA GLU A 125 24.58 2.00 22.95
C GLU A 125 23.06 1.89 22.84
N MET A 126 22.31 2.34 23.85
CA MET A 126 20.85 2.38 23.84
C MET A 126 20.34 3.25 22.68
N MET A 127 20.84 4.48 22.54
CA MET A 127 20.43 5.39 21.47
C MET A 127 20.73 4.83 20.08
N ASN A 128 21.90 4.19 19.90
CA ASN A 128 22.26 3.53 18.63
C ASN A 128 21.38 2.30 18.36
N TYR A 129 21.00 1.56 19.39
CA TYR A 129 20.13 0.39 19.26
C TYR A 129 18.69 0.79 18.89
N GLU A 130 18.16 1.81 19.56
CA GLU A 130 16.82 2.35 19.32
C GLU A 130 16.76 3.30 18.09
N GLY A 131 17.90 3.62 17.48
CA GLY A 131 17.97 4.50 16.30
C GLY A 131 17.68 5.98 16.58
N VAL A 132 17.69 6.42 17.84
CA VAL A 132 17.40 7.81 18.23
C VAL A 132 18.67 8.63 18.40
N SER A 133 18.66 9.90 18.00
CA SER A 133 19.84 10.80 18.11
C SER A 133 19.84 11.70 19.34
N GLY A 134 18.82 11.61 20.19
CA GLY A 134 18.79 12.17 21.54
C GLY A 134 17.64 11.64 22.37
N ALA A 135 17.77 11.72 23.68
CA ALA A 135 16.80 11.21 24.66
C ALA A 135 16.63 12.20 25.82
N PRO A 136 15.39 12.43 26.31
CA PRO A 136 15.17 13.11 27.60
C PRO A 136 15.80 12.33 28.74
N VAL A 137 16.37 13.04 29.71
CA VAL A 137 16.90 12.48 30.97
C VAL A 137 15.86 12.68 32.05
N VAL A 138 15.39 11.60 32.69
CA VAL A 138 14.29 11.64 33.67
C VAL A 138 14.64 10.96 35.01
N ASP A 139 14.02 11.45 36.09
CA ASP A 139 14.08 10.81 37.42
C ASP A 139 13.06 9.68 37.61
N ASP A 140 13.13 8.97 38.74
CA ASP A 140 12.25 7.84 39.06
C ASP A 140 10.73 8.18 39.03
N ASP A 141 10.38 9.47 39.13
CA ASP A 141 9.01 10.01 39.08
C ASP A 141 8.65 10.59 37.69
N ASP A 142 9.47 10.30 36.66
CA ASP A 142 9.38 10.76 35.26
C ASP A 142 9.57 12.26 35.05
N ARG A 143 10.16 12.97 36.02
CA ARG A 143 10.45 14.40 35.85
C ARG A 143 11.61 14.62 34.92
N VAL A 144 11.44 15.54 33.97
CA VAL A 144 12.48 15.90 33.01
C VAL A 144 13.58 16.69 33.72
N LEU A 145 14.78 16.10 33.77
CA LEU A 145 15.97 16.68 34.39
C LEU A 145 16.93 17.29 33.37
N GLY A 146 16.88 16.81 32.13
CA GLY A 146 17.88 17.11 31.12
C GLY A 146 17.53 16.54 29.75
N ILE A 147 18.36 16.83 28.76
CA ILE A 147 18.38 16.12 27.47
C ILE A 147 19.82 15.71 27.14
N ILE A 148 19.98 14.53 26.56
CA ILE A 148 21.27 14.04 26.09
C ILE A 148 21.18 13.68 24.61
N SER A 149 22.11 14.17 23.80
CA SER A 149 22.17 13.93 22.35
C SER A 149 23.51 13.36 21.92
N GLY A 150 23.58 12.84 20.69
CA GLY A 150 24.84 12.39 20.10
C GLY A 150 25.93 13.49 20.05
N THR A 151 25.56 14.77 20.08
CA THR A 151 26.52 15.88 20.16
C THR A 151 27.12 16.01 21.56
N ASP A 152 26.33 15.73 22.60
CA ASP A 152 26.73 15.80 24.00
C ASP A 152 27.57 14.58 24.40
N ILE A 153 27.31 13.41 23.80
CA ILE A 153 28.00 12.14 24.06
C ILE A 153 29.43 12.13 23.51
N ARG A 154 29.65 12.66 22.29
CA ARG A 154 30.92 12.57 21.55
C ARG A 154 32.19 12.95 22.35
N PRO A 155 32.21 14.03 23.15
CA PRO A 155 33.40 14.41 23.92
C PRO A 155 33.80 13.39 24.99
N TYR A 156 32.86 12.56 25.47
CA TYR A 156 33.05 11.65 26.60
C TYR A 156 33.43 10.23 26.16
N LEU A 157 33.09 9.82 24.92
CA LEU A 157 33.41 8.49 24.37
C LEU A 157 34.92 8.15 24.33
N GLU A 158 35.79 9.16 24.31
CA GLU A 158 37.26 8.97 24.32
C GLU A 158 37.92 9.20 25.69
N VAL A 159 37.16 9.64 26.70
CA VAL A 159 37.67 10.18 27.98
C VAL A 159 37.15 9.38 29.19
N GLY A 160 37.09 8.06 29.09
CA GLY A 160 36.92 7.17 30.25
C GLY A 160 35.55 6.50 30.35
N GLU A 161 35.55 5.22 30.72
CA GLU A 161 34.38 4.34 30.77
C GLU A 161 33.41 4.63 31.94
N SER A 162 33.52 5.77 32.61
CA SER A 162 32.79 6.05 33.86
C SER A 162 32.09 7.41 33.94
N ASP A 163 32.15 8.23 32.89
CA ASP A 163 31.44 9.51 32.87
C ASP A 163 29.93 9.25 32.84
N THR A 164 29.19 10.00 33.67
CA THR A 164 27.75 9.82 33.86
C THR A 164 26.95 10.72 32.95
N VAL A 165 25.71 10.33 32.63
CA VAL A 165 24.75 11.16 31.89
C VAL A 165 24.56 12.51 32.55
N ARG A 166 24.49 12.57 33.89
CA ARG A 166 24.40 13.83 34.65
C ARG A 166 25.55 14.81 34.38
N GLU A 167 26.73 14.33 33.99
CA GLU A 167 27.89 15.18 33.68
C GLU A 167 27.95 15.63 32.21
N ALA A 168 27.20 14.95 31.33
CA ALA A 168 27.20 15.19 29.89
C ALA A 168 25.91 15.87 29.39
N MET A 169 24.79 15.69 30.08
CA MET A 169 23.49 16.20 29.65
C MET A 169 23.41 17.73 29.69
N THR A 170 22.46 18.28 28.94
CA THR A 170 22.05 19.68 29.07
C THR A 170 20.96 19.79 30.14
N ASP A 171 21.24 20.51 31.24
CA ASP A 171 20.31 20.68 32.38
C ASP A 171 19.15 21.64 32.10
N GLU A 172 19.37 22.67 31.27
CA GLU A 172 18.33 23.66 30.92
C GLU A 172 17.52 23.15 29.72
N VAL A 173 16.51 22.33 30.00
CA VAL A 173 15.62 21.79 28.98
C VAL A 173 14.49 22.76 28.67
N ILE A 174 14.28 23.02 27.38
CA ILE A 174 13.08 23.69 26.90
C ILE A 174 12.01 22.62 26.72
N THR A 175 10.94 22.72 27.49
CA THR A 175 9.78 21.83 27.43
C THR A 175 8.57 22.59 26.90
N ALA A 176 7.52 21.86 26.54
CA ALA A 176 6.21 22.41 26.19
C ALA A 176 5.09 21.59 26.87
N ASP A 177 3.90 22.18 26.97
CA ASP A 177 2.71 21.49 27.46
C ASP A 177 2.24 20.41 26.46
N GLU A 178 1.48 19.42 26.93
CA GLU A 178 0.96 18.32 26.09
C GLU A 178 0.12 18.79 24.89
N ASP A 179 -0.56 19.93 25.04
CA ASP A 179 -1.44 20.53 24.03
C ASP A 179 -0.69 21.44 23.02
N VAL A 180 0.64 21.46 23.01
CA VAL A 180 1.41 22.36 22.14
C VAL A 180 1.13 22.06 20.66
N ASP A 181 0.87 23.10 19.88
CA ASP A 181 0.69 22.93 18.44
C ASP A 181 2.05 22.80 17.72
N ALA A 182 2.04 22.12 16.57
CA ALA A 182 3.25 21.86 15.79
C ALA A 182 4.03 23.12 15.41
N ARG A 183 3.34 24.25 15.21
CA ARG A 183 3.95 25.51 14.84
C ARG A 183 4.62 26.16 16.04
N ASP A 184 3.95 26.21 17.19
CA ASP A 184 4.51 26.73 18.43
C ASP A 184 5.72 25.90 18.88
N ALA A 185 5.65 24.56 18.78
CA ALA A 185 6.78 23.68 19.01
C ALA A 185 7.96 23.96 18.05
N LEU A 186 7.68 24.20 16.76
CA LEU A 186 8.71 24.56 15.78
C LEU A 186 9.32 25.95 16.08
N GLU A 187 8.52 26.90 16.54
CA GLU A 187 8.99 28.24 16.95
C GLU A 187 9.93 28.13 18.15
N LEU A 188 9.60 27.32 19.17
CA LEU A 188 10.50 27.01 20.29
C LEU A 188 11.82 26.39 19.80
N MET A 189 11.74 25.41 18.90
CA MET A 189 12.91 24.76 18.31
C MET A 189 13.83 25.76 17.59
N TYR A 190 13.27 26.70 16.81
CA TYR A 190 14.06 27.73 16.13
C TYR A 190 14.65 28.78 17.08
N GLU A 191 13.88 29.25 18.06
CA GLU A 191 14.33 30.25 19.03
C GLU A 191 15.50 29.72 19.86
N HIS A 192 15.37 28.49 20.35
CA HIS A 192 16.34 27.86 21.23
C HIS A 192 17.41 27.03 20.50
N LYS A 193 17.28 26.86 19.17
CA LYS A 193 18.18 26.07 18.31
C LYS A 193 18.31 24.62 18.76
N ILE A 194 17.17 24.02 19.07
CA ILE A 194 17.03 22.63 19.48
C ILE A 194 16.20 21.87 18.44
N GLU A 195 16.38 20.56 18.36
CA GLU A 195 15.68 19.70 17.39
C GLU A 195 14.57 18.87 18.04
N ARG A 196 14.42 18.97 19.37
CA ARG A 196 13.57 18.12 20.20
C ARG A 196 13.00 18.95 21.34
N VAL A 197 11.72 18.76 21.63
CA VAL A 197 11.01 19.42 22.74
C VAL A 197 10.27 18.35 23.51
N PRO A 198 10.70 18.02 24.75
CA PRO A 198 9.93 17.15 25.65
C PRO A 198 8.60 17.82 26.02
N LEU A 199 7.53 17.05 25.93
CA LEU A 199 6.21 17.45 26.41
C LEU A 199 6.07 17.04 27.87
N VAL A 200 5.58 17.95 28.71
CA VAL A 200 5.42 17.71 30.15
C VAL A 200 4.01 18.04 30.64
N ASP A 201 3.60 17.38 31.73
CA ASP A 201 2.39 17.73 32.48
C ASP A 201 2.62 18.89 33.47
N ASP A 202 1.56 19.29 34.18
CA ASP A 202 1.58 20.34 35.22
C ASP A 202 2.60 20.07 36.37
N ASP A 203 3.06 18.83 36.55
CA ASP A 203 3.99 18.38 37.59
C ASP A 203 5.44 18.18 37.07
N ASP A 204 5.73 18.69 35.86
CA ASP A 204 6.99 18.58 35.10
C ASP A 204 7.36 17.13 34.70
N ARG A 205 6.38 16.24 34.60
CA ARG A 205 6.61 14.85 34.17
C ARG A 205 6.51 14.71 32.67
N LEU A 206 7.40 13.90 32.10
CA LEU A 206 7.40 13.61 30.67
C LEU A 206 6.10 12.91 30.26
N VAL A 207 5.41 13.46 29.26
CA VAL A 207 4.21 12.88 28.63
C VAL A 207 4.36 12.62 27.14
N GLY A 208 5.42 13.15 26.51
CA GLY A 208 5.73 12.86 25.11
C GLY A 208 6.97 13.60 24.61
N LEU A 209 7.27 13.48 23.32
CA LEU A 209 8.39 14.16 22.69
C LEU A 209 8.02 14.63 21.27
N VAL A 210 8.23 15.91 20.97
CA VAL A 210 8.08 16.46 19.62
C VAL A 210 9.46 16.64 19.01
N THR A 211 9.61 16.25 17.73
CA THR A 211 10.87 16.38 16.99
C THR A 211 10.71 17.32 15.79
N MET A 212 11.77 18.06 15.47
CA MET A 212 11.79 18.93 14.29
C MET A 212 11.56 18.13 13.01
N GLN A 213 12.14 16.92 12.94
CA GLN A 213 11.98 16.03 11.80
C GLN A 213 10.50 15.66 11.61
N GLY A 214 9.79 15.21 12.65
CA GLY A 214 8.37 14.88 12.56
C GLY A 214 7.51 16.04 12.07
N ILE A 215 7.78 17.27 12.55
CA ILE A 215 7.09 18.48 12.08
C ILE A 215 7.37 18.76 10.60
N LEU A 216 8.62 18.62 10.15
CA LEU A 216 9.01 18.90 8.77
C LEU A 216 8.45 17.86 7.79
N GLU A 217 8.52 16.57 8.12
CA GLU A 217 7.96 15.47 7.32
C GLU A 217 6.44 15.66 7.14
N ARG A 218 5.73 15.98 8.22
CA ARG A 218 4.28 16.20 8.18
C ARG A 218 3.89 17.37 7.26
N ARG A 219 4.75 18.39 7.18
CA ARG A 219 4.56 19.56 6.31
C ARG A 219 4.96 19.31 4.87
N GLU A 220 5.94 18.47 4.61
CA GLU A 220 6.34 18.09 3.26
C GLU A 220 5.26 17.23 2.58
N HIS A 221 4.57 16.40 3.36
CA HIS A 221 3.52 15.50 2.91
C HIS A 221 2.14 15.95 3.40
N GLU A 222 1.64 17.05 2.83
CA GLU A 222 0.31 17.59 3.13
C GLU A 222 -0.82 16.63 2.69
N ASP A 223 -0.64 15.97 1.54
CA ASP A 223 -1.60 15.02 0.96
C ASP A 223 -1.44 13.59 1.49
N ALA A 224 -0.72 13.38 2.60
CA ALA A 224 -0.52 12.04 3.15
C ALA A 224 -1.83 11.41 3.62
N ALA A 225 -2.00 10.12 3.34
CA ALA A 225 -3.09 9.30 3.85
C ALA A 225 -2.83 9.01 5.33
N ARG A 226 -3.53 9.75 6.21
CA ARG A 226 -3.43 9.63 7.66
C ARG A 226 -4.74 9.20 8.31
N ASP A 227 -4.66 8.47 9.42
CA ASP A 227 -5.82 8.14 10.26
C ASP A 227 -6.26 9.34 11.12
N GLU A 228 -7.21 9.12 12.01
CA GLU A 228 -7.77 10.17 12.87
C GLU A 228 -6.77 10.69 13.92
N GLU A 229 -5.80 9.86 14.31
CA GLU A 229 -4.71 10.19 15.24
C GLU A 229 -3.55 10.87 14.52
N GLY A 230 -3.51 10.76 13.20
CA GLY A 230 -2.54 11.42 12.34
C GLY A 230 -1.35 10.53 11.97
N HIS A 231 -1.42 9.23 12.22
CA HIS A 231 -0.44 8.25 11.76
C HIS A 231 -0.69 7.89 10.30
N LEU A 232 0.33 7.43 9.59
CA LEU A 232 0.18 6.99 8.20
C LEU A 232 -0.71 5.75 8.11
N ARG A 233 -1.53 5.67 7.07
CA ARG A 233 -2.37 4.50 6.83
C ARG A 233 -1.58 3.35 6.23
N VAL A 234 -1.89 2.12 6.65
CA VAL A 234 -1.27 0.89 6.16
C VAL A 234 -2.29 -0.23 6.01
N GLY A 235 -2.17 -1.00 4.93
CA GLY A 235 -2.90 -2.24 4.74
C GLY A 235 -2.03 -3.46 4.99
N VAL A 236 -2.63 -4.60 5.36
CA VAL A 236 -1.90 -5.86 5.56
C VAL A 236 -2.63 -7.00 4.86
N ALA A 237 -1.92 -7.79 4.07
CA ALA A 237 -2.47 -9.04 3.55
C ALA A 237 -2.48 -10.12 4.63
N VAL A 238 -3.60 -10.82 4.73
CA VAL A 238 -3.77 -11.98 5.60
C VAL A 238 -4.40 -13.12 4.81
N GLY A 239 -3.96 -14.34 5.06
CA GLY A 239 -4.59 -15.53 4.51
C GLY A 239 -5.97 -15.75 5.11
N PRO A 240 -6.85 -16.50 4.43
CA PRO A 240 -8.20 -16.74 4.92
C PRO A 240 -8.25 -17.45 6.27
N PHE A 241 -7.23 -18.24 6.62
CA PHE A 241 -7.18 -19.05 7.85
C PHE A 241 -6.08 -18.57 8.82
N GLU A 242 -5.67 -17.29 8.73
CA GLU A 242 -4.62 -16.70 9.57
C GLU A 242 -5.20 -15.71 10.59
N GLU A 243 -6.14 -16.16 11.44
CA GLU A 243 -6.77 -15.31 12.47
C GLU A 243 -5.74 -14.70 13.44
N ASP A 244 -4.71 -15.46 13.81
CA ASP A 244 -3.63 -14.96 14.69
C ASP A 244 -2.87 -13.79 14.04
N ARG A 245 -2.61 -13.84 12.72
CA ARG A 245 -1.95 -12.75 11.98
C ARG A 245 -2.88 -11.55 11.84
N ALA A 246 -4.16 -11.80 11.55
CA ALA A 246 -5.15 -10.73 11.46
C ALA A 246 -5.25 -9.96 12.77
N THR A 247 -5.35 -10.67 13.90
CA THR A 247 -5.40 -10.06 15.24
C THR A 247 -4.11 -9.30 15.55
N ALA A 248 -2.93 -9.87 15.28
CA ALA A 248 -1.67 -9.19 15.53
C ALA A 248 -1.47 -7.93 14.67
N ALA A 249 -1.92 -7.95 13.42
CA ALA A 249 -1.87 -6.78 12.54
C ALA A 249 -2.85 -5.69 12.99
N ASP A 250 -4.05 -6.08 13.41
CA ASP A 250 -5.07 -5.19 13.99
C ASP A 250 -4.58 -4.54 15.29
N ASP A 251 -4.05 -5.34 16.22
CA ASP A 251 -3.46 -4.87 17.49
C ASP A 251 -2.28 -3.90 17.25
N ALA A 252 -1.51 -4.09 16.18
CA ALA A 252 -0.42 -3.19 15.77
C ALA A 252 -0.91 -1.91 15.08
N GLY A 253 -2.21 -1.80 14.79
CA GLY A 253 -2.86 -0.62 14.22
C GLY A 253 -3.10 -0.66 12.72
N ALA A 254 -3.07 -1.82 12.05
CA ALA A 254 -3.36 -1.86 10.61
C ALA A 254 -4.75 -1.28 10.30
N ASP A 255 -4.85 -0.41 9.28
CA ASP A 255 -6.12 0.26 8.95
C ASP A 255 -7.05 -0.63 8.11
N VAL A 256 -6.48 -1.51 7.29
CA VAL A 256 -7.22 -2.40 6.39
C VAL A 256 -6.55 -3.77 6.31
N LEU A 257 -7.30 -4.84 6.57
CA LEU A 257 -6.86 -6.21 6.33
C LEU A 257 -7.38 -6.71 4.99
N PHE A 258 -6.49 -7.26 4.17
CA PHE A 258 -6.82 -7.85 2.87
C PHE A 258 -6.82 -9.37 3.00
N ILE A 259 -8.00 -10.00 2.99
CA ILE A 259 -8.10 -11.46 2.84
C ILE A 259 -7.58 -11.80 1.45
N ASP A 260 -6.36 -12.34 1.37
CA ASP A 260 -5.61 -12.46 0.13
C ASP A 260 -5.52 -13.92 -0.32
N CYS A 261 -6.42 -14.30 -1.23
CA CYS A 261 -6.45 -15.64 -1.80
C CYS A 261 -6.63 -15.60 -3.33
N ALA A 262 -6.34 -16.71 -4.00
CA ALA A 262 -6.56 -16.81 -5.46
C ALA A 262 -8.05 -16.91 -5.84
N HIS A 263 -8.89 -17.42 -4.94
CA HIS A 263 -10.30 -17.68 -5.20
C HIS A 263 -11.18 -17.47 -3.95
N ALA A 264 -11.64 -16.23 -3.76
CA ALA A 264 -12.45 -15.88 -2.59
C ALA A 264 -13.85 -16.50 -2.59
N HIS A 265 -14.37 -16.90 -3.75
CA HIS A 265 -15.67 -17.60 -3.86
C HIS A 265 -15.61 -19.08 -3.45
N ASN A 266 -14.63 -19.46 -2.62
CA ASN A 266 -14.60 -20.73 -1.93
C ASN A 266 -15.37 -20.60 -0.60
N LYS A 267 -16.32 -21.50 -0.32
CA LYS A 267 -17.17 -21.42 0.87
C LYS A 267 -16.40 -21.40 2.19
N ASN A 268 -15.29 -22.12 2.27
CA ASN A 268 -14.46 -22.12 3.48
C ASN A 268 -13.74 -20.77 3.63
N VAL A 269 -13.31 -20.16 2.52
CA VAL A 269 -12.70 -18.83 2.51
C VAL A 269 -13.72 -17.77 2.93
N ILE A 270 -14.93 -17.80 2.39
CA ILE A 270 -16.00 -16.86 2.76
C ILE A 270 -16.33 -16.96 4.25
N GLN A 271 -16.49 -18.18 4.76
CA GLN A 271 -16.77 -18.39 6.18
C GLN A 271 -15.65 -17.82 7.05
N SER A 272 -14.40 -18.16 6.73
CA SER A 272 -13.24 -17.72 7.51
C SER A 272 -13.00 -16.22 7.42
N ALA A 273 -13.21 -15.62 6.25
CA ALA A 273 -13.16 -14.17 6.06
C ALA A 273 -14.20 -13.44 6.92
N ARG A 274 -15.43 -14.00 7.01
CA ARG A 274 -16.47 -13.45 7.89
C ARG A 274 -16.09 -13.56 9.36
N GLU A 275 -15.55 -14.70 9.78
CA GLU A 275 -15.06 -14.90 11.15
C GLU A 275 -13.97 -13.87 11.49
N ILE A 276 -12.99 -13.65 10.60
CA ILE A 276 -11.96 -12.61 10.78
C ILE A 276 -12.59 -11.22 10.91
N SER A 277 -13.52 -10.83 10.02
CA SER A 277 -14.19 -9.51 10.08
C SER A 277 -15.02 -9.28 11.35
N GLU A 278 -15.39 -10.34 12.06
CA GLU A 278 -16.11 -10.24 13.34
C GLU A 278 -15.15 -10.16 14.55
N THR A 279 -13.85 -10.44 14.35
CA THR A 279 -12.83 -10.50 15.40
C THR A 279 -11.96 -9.24 15.46
N VAL A 280 -11.71 -8.56 14.33
CA VAL A 280 -10.83 -7.38 14.23
C VAL A 280 -11.60 -6.06 14.18
N GLU A 281 -10.95 -4.95 14.52
CA GLU A 281 -11.49 -3.59 14.38
C GLU A 281 -11.18 -2.97 13.01
N ALA A 282 -10.06 -3.32 12.39
CA ALA A 282 -9.67 -2.90 11.04
C ALA A 282 -10.68 -3.31 9.97
N ASP A 283 -10.84 -2.47 8.95
CA ASP A 283 -11.71 -2.76 7.81
C ASP A 283 -11.21 -4.01 7.05
N VAL A 284 -12.12 -4.90 6.64
CA VAL A 284 -11.75 -6.15 5.96
C VAL A 284 -12.11 -6.13 4.48
N VAL A 285 -11.09 -6.08 3.62
CA VAL A 285 -11.21 -6.22 2.17
C VAL A 285 -11.08 -7.67 1.75
N VAL A 286 -12.04 -8.19 0.99
CA VAL A 286 -12.07 -9.60 0.60
C VAL A 286 -11.76 -9.79 -0.89
N GLY A 287 -10.80 -10.66 -1.20
CA GLY A 287 -10.49 -11.02 -2.58
C GLY A 287 -9.55 -12.21 -2.78
N ASN A 288 -9.24 -12.60 -4.01
CA ASN A 288 -9.74 -11.98 -5.24
C ASN A 288 -11.05 -12.62 -5.70
N VAL A 289 -11.97 -11.78 -6.17
CA VAL A 289 -13.17 -12.20 -6.93
C VAL A 289 -13.07 -11.77 -8.39
N GLY A 290 -13.95 -12.29 -9.23
CA GLY A 290 -14.00 -11.90 -10.64
C GLY A 290 -15.38 -11.99 -11.30
N THR A 291 -16.45 -12.21 -10.53
CA THR A 291 -17.82 -12.33 -11.05
C THR A 291 -18.81 -11.70 -10.07
N SER A 292 -19.98 -11.28 -10.56
CA SER A 292 -21.06 -10.73 -9.72
C SER A 292 -21.53 -11.71 -8.64
N GLU A 293 -21.58 -13.01 -8.91
CA GLU A 293 -22.02 -14.01 -7.92
C GLU A 293 -21.05 -14.12 -6.76
N ALA A 294 -19.75 -14.01 -7.03
CA ALA A 294 -18.74 -14.00 -5.97
C ALA A 294 -18.86 -12.77 -5.09
N ALA A 295 -19.08 -11.59 -5.70
CA ALA A 295 -19.30 -10.35 -4.96
C ALA A 295 -20.56 -10.41 -4.09
N ALA A 296 -21.67 -10.94 -4.61
CA ALA A 296 -22.94 -11.02 -3.89
C ALA A 296 -22.89 -11.89 -2.62
N GLU A 297 -21.96 -12.84 -2.54
CA GLU A 297 -21.79 -13.70 -1.36
C GLU A 297 -20.90 -13.08 -0.26
N ILE A 298 -20.22 -11.96 -0.55
CA ILE A 298 -19.30 -11.29 0.39
C ILE A 298 -19.67 -9.84 0.70
N VAL A 299 -20.45 -9.18 -0.17
CA VAL A 299 -20.78 -7.75 -0.07
C VAL A 299 -21.50 -7.36 1.22
N ASP A 300 -22.17 -8.29 1.90
CA ASP A 300 -22.91 -7.98 3.13
C ASP A 300 -22.02 -7.86 4.39
N PHE A 301 -20.76 -8.29 4.32
CA PHE A 301 -19.82 -8.22 5.44
C PHE A 301 -18.42 -7.70 5.10
N ALA A 302 -18.05 -7.67 3.82
CA ALA A 302 -16.77 -7.10 3.39
C ALA A 302 -16.84 -5.58 3.34
N ASP A 303 -15.84 -4.90 3.92
CA ASP A 303 -15.72 -3.44 3.84
C ASP A 303 -15.18 -2.96 2.50
N GLY A 304 -14.62 -3.87 1.69
CA GLY A 304 -14.23 -3.62 0.32
C GLY A 304 -14.01 -4.92 -0.44
N ILE A 305 -14.02 -4.85 -1.77
CA ILE A 305 -13.89 -6.03 -2.63
C ILE A 305 -12.69 -5.88 -3.56
N LYS A 306 -11.75 -6.83 -3.48
CA LYS A 306 -10.58 -6.87 -4.38
C LYS A 306 -10.85 -7.77 -5.59
N VAL A 307 -10.72 -7.20 -6.79
CA VAL A 307 -11.16 -7.80 -8.05
C VAL A 307 -9.99 -8.08 -8.98
N GLY A 308 -9.88 -9.34 -9.41
CA GLY A 308 -8.97 -9.73 -10.48
C GLY A 308 -8.49 -11.17 -10.36
N ILE A 309 -8.81 -12.01 -11.34
CA ILE A 309 -8.33 -13.40 -11.40
C ILE A 309 -7.52 -13.61 -12.69
N GLY A 310 -6.21 -13.73 -12.50
CA GLY A 310 -5.22 -13.89 -13.55
C GLY A 310 -4.88 -12.70 -14.47
N PRO A 311 -5.21 -11.42 -14.19
CA PRO A 311 -4.82 -10.31 -15.07
C PRO A 311 -3.37 -9.86 -14.86
N GLY A 312 -2.74 -10.24 -13.74
CA GLY A 312 -1.41 -9.77 -13.35
C GLY A 312 -0.32 -10.14 -14.36
N SER A 313 0.67 -9.25 -14.54
CA SER A 313 1.76 -9.37 -15.53
C SER A 313 2.64 -10.62 -15.38
N ILE A 314 2.65 -11.22 -14.20
CA ILE A 314 3.43 -12.41 -13.84
C ILE A 314 2.55 -13.60 -13.45
N CYS A 315 1.23 -13.46 -13.53
CA CYS A 315 0.29 -14.50 -13.17
C CYS A 315 0.05 -15.43 -14.35
N THR A 316 0.17 -16.73 -14.12
CA THR A 316 -0.07 -17.76 -15.13
C THR A 316 -1.33 -18.58 -14.85
N THR A 317 -2.15 -18.21 -13.85
CA THR A 317 -3.42 -18.89 -13.50
C THR A 317 -4.28 -19.18 -14.73
N ARG A 318 -4.53 -18.18 -15.60
CA ARG A 318 -5.33 -18.37 -16.83
C ARG A 318 -4.74 -19.39 -17.79
N VAL A 319 -3.42 -19.52 -17.83
CA VAL A 319 -2.70 -20.43 -18.72
C VAL A 319 -2.64 -21.84 -18.12
N VAL A 320 -2.37 -21.94 -16.82
CA VAL A 320 -2.13 -23.20 -16.11
C VAL A 320 -3.45 -23.88 -15.74
N THR A 321 -4.42 -23.14 -15.20
CA THR A 321 -5.71 -23.67 -14.73
C THR A 321 -6.82 -23.51 -15.76
N GLY A 322 -6.70 -22.54 -16.67
CA GLY A 322 -7.75 -22.16 -17.61
C GLY A 322 -8.83 -21.25 -17.02
N ALA A 323 -8.71 -20.85 -15.75
CA ALA A 323 -9.67 -20.01 -15.06
C ALA A 323 -9.21 -18.54 -14.98
N GLY A 324 -10.15 -17.61 -15.11
CA GLY A 324 -9.93 -16.17 -14.97
C GLY A 324 -10.95 -15.36 -15.74
N MET A 325 -10.93 -14.04 -15.55
CA MET A 325 -11.91 -13.11 -16.13
C MET A 325 -11.23 -11.87 -16.72
N PRO A 326 -11.50 -11.47 -17.97
CA PRO A 326 -11.00 -10.20 -18.51
C PRO A 326 -11.30 -9.01 -17.59
N GLN A 327 -10.28 -8.20 -17.31
CA GLN A 327 -10.24 -7.40 -16.08
C GLN A 327 -11.30 -6.31 -16.03
N ILE A 328 -11.53 -5.58 -17.13
CA ILE A 328 -12.51 -4.49 -17.13
C ILE A 328 -13.95 -5.01 -16.98
N THR A 329 -14.25 -6.18 -17.58
CA THR A 329 -15.53 -6.85 -17.39
C THR A 329 -15.69 -7.33 -15.95
N ALA A 330 -14.66 -7.93 -15.35
CA ALA A 330 -14.70 -8.38 -13.96
C ALA A 330 -14.96 -7.21 -12.99
N VAL A 331 -14.28 -6.08 -13.19
CA VAL A 331 -14.47 -4.86 -12.39
C VAL A 331 -15.90 -4.34 -12.52
N SER A 332 -16.41 -4.20 -13.74
CA SER A 332 -17.78 -3.71 -13.99
C SER A 332 -18.84 -4.64 -13.38
N GLU A 333 -18.72 -5.96 -13.56
CA GLU A 333 -19.68 -6.93 -13.02
C GLU A 333 -19.70 -6.97 -11.49
N VAL A 334 -18.56 -6.74 -10.84
CA VAL A 334 -18.48 -6.66 -9.38
C VAL A 334 -18.99 -5.30 -8.87
N ALA A 335 -18.66 -4.21 -9.56
CA ALA A 335 -19.12 -2.87 -9.22
C ALA A 335 -20.65 -2.74 -9.27
N ASP A 336 -21.32 -3.38 -10.23
CA ASP A 336 -22.79 -3.44 -10.30
C ASP A 336 -23.45 -4.06 -9.05
N VAL A 337 -22.72 -4.93 -8.33
CA VAL A 337 -23.18 -5.56 -7.07
C VAL A 337 -22.78 -4.73 -5.85
N ALA A 338 -21.56 -4.19 -5.84
CA ALA A 338 -21.00 -3.50 -4.68
C ALA A 338 -21.55 -2.08 -4.52
N HIS A 339 -21.79 -1.36 -5.63
CA HIS A 339 -22.20 0.04 -5.61
C HIS A 339 -23.53 0.30 -4.87
N PRO A 340 -24.61 -0.48 -5.06
CA PRO A 340 -25.85 -0.29 -4.32
C PRO A 340 -25.73 -0.46 -2.80
N GLU A 341 -24.72 -1.21 -2.34
CA GLU A 341 -24.45 -1.49 -0.92
C GLU A 341 -23.37 -0.53 -0.35
N ASP A 342 -22.90 0.45 -1.13
CA ASP A 342 -21.84 1.40 -0.77
C ASP A 342 -20.49 0.76 -0.41
N VAL A 343 -20.19 -0.41 -0.98
CA VAL A 343 -18.92 -1.14 -0.75
C VAL A 343 -17.89 -0.81 -1.85
N PRO A 344 -16.70 -0.28 -1.52
CA PRO A 344 -15.67 0.04 -2.51
C PRO A 344 -15.09 -1.18 -3.25
N VAL A 345 -14.72 -0.96 -4.50
CA VAL A 345 -14.12 -1.98 -5.39
C VAL A 345 -12.68 -1.60 -5.75
N ILE A 346 -11.76 -2.54 -5.56
CA ILE A 346 -10.33 -2.37 -5.88
C ILE A 346 -9.98 -3.26 -7.08
N ALA A 347 -9.55 -2.65 -8.18
CA ALA A 347 -9.07 -3.39 -9.35
C ALA A 347 -7.59 -3.81 -9.18
N ASP A 348 -7.35 -5.10 -9.07
CA ASP A 348 -6.02 -5.69 -8.83
C ASP A 348 -5.45 -6.37 -10.09
N GLY A 349 -4.38 -5.79 -10.63
CA GLY A 349 -3.59 -6.36 -11.71
C GLY A 349 -4.06 -6.04 -13.14
N GLY A 350 -3.17 -6.27 -14.11
CA GLY A 350 -3.40 -6.03 -15.54
C GLY A 350 -3.19 -4.59 -16.01
N ILE A 351 -2.96 -3.66 -15.09
CA ILE A 351 -2.72 -2.24 -15.37
C ILE A 351 -1.25 -2.01 -15.71
N ARG A 352 -0.99 -1.41 -16.87
CA ARG A 352 0.37 -1.14 -17.38
C ARG A 352 0.66 0.35 -17.47
N TYR A 353 -0.35 1.12 -17.83
CA TYR A 353 -0.27 2.56 -18.05
C TYR A 353 -1.35 3.28 -17.23
N SER A 354 -1.18 4.57 -16.98
CA SER A 354 -2.19 5.40 -16.30
C SER A 354 -3.56 5.39 -16.98
N GLY A 355 -3.59 5.25 -18.31
CA GLY A 355 -4.84 5.06 -19.04
C GLY A 355 -5.58 3.76 -18.68
N ASP A 356 -4.87 2.67 -18.33
CA ASP A 356 -5.52 1.43 -17.87
C ASP A 356 -6.13 1.64 -16.47
N ALA A 357 -5.44 2.38 -15.59
CA ALA A 357 -5.98 2.77 -14.28
C ALA A 357 -7.24 3.64 -14.40
N ALA A 358 -7.20 4.66 -15.26
CA ALA A 358 -8.36 5.52 -15.53
C ALA A 358 -9.56 4.72 -16.05
N LYS A 359 -9.32 3.75 -16.95
CA LYS A 359 -10.37 2.85 -17.46
C LYS A 359 -10.93 1.92 -16.36
N ALA A 360 -10.08 1.43 -15.45
CA ALA A 360 -10.54 0.60 -14.34
C ALA A 360 -11.48 1.39 -13.41
N ILE A 361 -11.10 2.62 -13.07
CA ILE A 361 -11.91 3.51 -12.24
C ILE A 361 -13.23 3.84 -12.95
N ALA A 362 -13.18 4.29 -14.20
CA ALA A 362 -14.38 4.56 -15.01
C ALA A 362 -15.29 3.33 -15.20
N ALA A 363 -14.75 2.10 -15.08
CA ALA A 363 -15.54 0.87 -15.14
C ALA A 363 -16.19 0.49 -13.81
N GLY A 364 -15.96 1.25 -12.73
CA GLY A 364 -16.63 1.09 -11.44
C GLY A 364 -15.68 0.94 -10.25
N ALA A 365 -14.38 0.73 -10.45
CA ALA A 365 -13.43 0.63 -9.35
C ALA A 365 -13.27 1.98 -8.61
N ASP A 366 -13.15 1.93 -7.29
CA ASP A 366 -12.82 3.08 -6.43
C ASP A 366 -11.31 3.33 -6.40
N ALA A 367 -10.53 2.26 -6.48
CA ALA A 367 -9.07 2.33 -6.48
C ALA A 367 -8.45 1.19 -7.30
N VAL A 368 -7.15 1.31 -7.57
CA VAL A 368 -6.39 0.31 -8.31
C VAL A 368 -5.18 -0.16 -7.52
N MET A 369 -4.92 -1.47 -7.54
CA MET A 369 -3.76 -2.09 -6.90
C MET A 369 -2.71 -2.50 -7.94
N LEU A 370 -1.47 -2.08 -7.73
CA LEU A 370 -0.37 -2.25 -8.68
C LEU A 370 0.83 -2.97 -8.06
N GLY A 371 1.28 -4.04 -8.72
CA GLY A 371 2.51 -4.76 -8.37
C GLY A 371 3.70 -4.29 -9.20
N SER A 372 3.77 -4.75 -10.46
CA SER A 372 4.95 -4.54 -11.33
C SER A 372 5.28 -3.07 -11.61
N TYR A 373 4.29 -2.19 -11.47
CA TYR A 373 4.48 -0.76 -11.65
C TYR A 373 5.43 -0.18 -10.59
N PHE A 374 5.34 -0.66 -9.34
CA PHE A 374 6.12 -0.17 -8.22
C PHE A 374 7.35 -1.01 -7.88
N ALA A 375 7.42 -2.28 -8.28
CA ALA A 375 8.56 -3.16 -8.01
C ALA A 375 9.94 -2.63 -8.45
N GLY A 376 9.97 -1.63 -9.36
CA GLY A 376 11.20 -1.00 -9.86
C GLY A 376 11.64 0.26 -9.11
N THR A 377 10.85 0.72 -8.14
CA THR A 377 11.08 1.97 -7.40
C THR A 377 12.22 1.84 -6.39
N ASP A 378 12.67 2.94 -5.78
CA ASP A 378 13.74 2.94 -4.79
C ASP A 378 13.32 2.19 -3.51
N GLU A 379 12.09 2.41 -3.09
CA GLU A 379 11.47 1.99 -1.84
C GLU A 379 10.97 0.53 -1.88
N ALA A 380 10.68 -0.01 -3.06
CA ALA A 380 10.29 -1.42 -3.19
C ALA A 380 11.40 -2.35 -2.66
N PRO A 381 11.07 -3.46 -1.98
CA PRO A 381 12.06 -4.41 -1.51
C PRO A 381 12.77 -5.09 -2.68
N GLY A 382 13.95 -5.64 -2.39
CA GLY A 382 14.72 -6.42 -3.36
C GLY A 382 15.93 -5.71 -3.97
N ARG A 383 16.83 -6.52 -4.51
CA ARG A 383 18.16 -6.08 -4.91
C ARG A 383 18.16 -5.42 -6.29
N VAL A 384 18.89 -4.30 -6.41
CA VAL A 384 19.25 -3.71 -7.70
C VAL A 384 20.32 -4.56 -8.40
N ILE A 385 20.01 -5.02 -9.61
CA ILE A 385 20.89 -5.82 -10.47
C ILE A 385 21.26 -4.98 -11.70
N THR A 386 22.51 -5.07 -12.14
CA THR A 386 22.95 -4.43 -13.40
C THR A 386 23.05 -5.48 -14.50
N MET A 387 22.28 -5.31 -15.57
CA MET A 387 22.30 -6.17 -16.75
C MET A 387 22.55 -5.30 -17.99
N ASN A 388 23.60 -5.63 -18.76
CA ASN A 388 23.98 -4.88 -19.96
C ASN A 388 24.13 -3.35 -19.75
N GLY A 389 24.61 -2.94 -18.57
CA GLY A 389 24.80 -1.53 -18.20
C GLY A 389 23.51 -0.79 -17.80
N LYS A 390 22.36 -1.46 -17.78
CA LYS A 390 21.09 -0.93 -17.26
C LYS A 390 20.79 -1.51 -15.88
N LYS A 391 20.15 -0.72 -15.02
CA LYS A 391 19.71 -1.15 -13.69
C LYS A 391 18.31 -1.77 -13.77
N TYR A 392 18.11 -2.83 -13.00
CA TYR A 392 16.85 -3.55 -12.83
C TYR A 392 16.66 -3.89 -11.35
N LYS A 393 15.42 -4.12 -10.91
CA LYS A 393 15.10 -4.75 -9.62
C LYS A 393 14.49 -6.14 -9.83
N GLN A 394 14.73 -7.03 -8.88
CA GLN A 394 14.12 -8.36 -8.85
C GLN A 394 12.61 -8.24 -8.59
N TYR A 395 11.80 -8.97 -9.35
CA TYR A 395 10.34 -8.95 -9.20
C TYR A 395 9.76 -10.35 -9.41
N ARG A 396 8.95 -10.86 -8.48
CA ARG A 396 8.40 -12.22 -8.57
C ARG A 396 6.93 -12.26 -8.20
N GLY A 397 6.19 -13.18 -8.82
CA GLY A 397 4.78 -13.39 -8.50
C GLY A 397 4.60 -14.27 -7.29
N MET A 398 3.57 -14.02 -6.48
CA MET A 398 3.26 -14.85 -5.31
C MET A 398 2.99 -16.32 -5.65
N GLY A 399 2.65 -16.62 -6.91
CA GLY A 399 2.52 -17.99 -7.43
C GLY A 399 3.80 -18.59 -8.04
N SER A 400 4.93 -17.90 -7.97
CA SER A 400 6.22 -18.44 -8.43
C SER A 400 6.73 -19.48 -7.43
N VAL A 401 7.62 -20.37 -7.89
CA VAL A 401 8.24 -21.37 -7.01
C VAL A 401 8.99 -20.72 -5.85
N GLY A 402 9.73 -19.64 -6.11
CA GLY A 402 10.50 -18.95 -5.08
C GLY A 402 9.63 -18.24 -4.04
N ALA A 403 8.47 -17.69 -4.43
CA ALA A 403 7.54 -17.09 -3.49
C ALA A 403 6.77 -18.15 -2.68
N MET A 404 6.33 -19.24 -3.33
CA MET A 404 5.67 -20.36 -2.65
C MET A 404 6.58 -21.01 -1.59
N GLN A 405 7.86 -21.18 -1.88
CA GLN A 405 8.86 -21.73 -0.94
C GLN A 405 9.16 -20.79 0.24
N SER A 406 8.81 -19.52 0.16
CA SER A 406 9.05 -18.53 1.21
C SER A 406 7.81 -18.26 2.09
N GLY A 407 6.69 -18.95 1.87
CA GLY A 407 5.42 -18.75 2.60
C GLY A 407 4.19 -18.42 1.72
N GLY A 408 4.37 -18.26 0.41
CA GLY A 408 3.28 -17.97 -0.55
C GLY A 408 2.37 -19.16 -0.91
N GLY A 409 2.66 -20.37 -0.42
CA GLY A 409 2.00 -21.63 -0.79
C GLY A 409 0.49 -21.68 -0.49
N ASP A 410 0.07 -21.29 0.71
CA ASP A 410 -1.33 -21.47 1.16
C ASP A 410 -2.33 -20.64 0.35
N ARG A 411 -1.87 -19.55 -0.29
CA ARG A 411 -2.68 -18.73 -1.20
C ARG A 411 -3.35 -19.58 -2.31
N TYR A 412 -2.71 -20.70 -2.68
CA TYR A 412 -3.16 -21.63 -3.71
C TYR A 412 -3.74 -22.93 -3.15
N LEU A 413 -4.12 -22.94 -1.86
CA LEU A 413 -4.79 -24.05 -1.16
C LEU A 413 -3.99 -25.37 -1.24
N LYS A 414 -2.69 -25.31 -1.01
CA LYS A 414 -1.79 -26.49 -0.94
C LYS A 414 -1.21 -26.59 0.46
N GLU A 415 -1.26 -27.78 1.07
CA GLU A 415 -0.71 -28.04 2.41
C GLU A 415 0.83 -28.16 2.35
N GLU A 416 1.52 -27.79 3.43
CA GLU A 416 2.99 -27.80 3.59
C GLU A 416 3.59 -29.23 3.72
N ASP A 417 3.23 -30.17 2.86
CA ASP A 417 3.92 -31.47 2.84
C ASP A 417 5.24 -31.34 2.05
N GLU A 418 6.38 -31.59 2.72
CA GLU A 418 7.77 -31.46 2.23
C GLU A 418 8.12 -32.28 0.96
N ASP A 419 7.18 -33.08 0.41
CA ASP A 419 7.39 -34.02 -0.70
C ASP A 419 6.48 -33.78 -1.94
N GLU A 420 5.63 -32.74 -1.98
CA GLU A 420 4.77 -32.48 -3.16
C GLU A 420 5.38 -31.51 -4.20
N GLU A 421 5.30 -31.90 -5.47
CA GLU A 421 5.79 -31.13 -6.63
C GLU A 421 4.84 -29.94 -6.88
N PHE A 422 5.26 -28.71 -6.51
CA PHE A 422 4.48 -27.50 -6.73
C PHE A 422 4.13 -27.32 -8.22
N VAL A 423 2.85 -27.07 -8.51
CA VAL A 423 2.38 -26.52 -9.79
C VAL A 423 2.31 -24.98 -9.65
N PRO A 424 3.30 -24.22 -10.15
CA PRO A 424 3.36 -22.77 -9.99
C PRO A 424 2.36 -22.05 -10.89
N GLU A 425 1.76 -20.98 -10.36
CA GLU A 425 0.84 -20.07 -11.06
C GLU A 425 1.44 -18.66 -11.25
N GLY A 426 2.76 -18.54 -11.14
CA GLY A 426 3.49 -17.30 -11.37
C GLY A 426 4.93 -17.50 -11.83
N VAL A 427 5.56 -16.40 -12.26
CA VAL A 427 6.95 -16.37 -12.76
C VAL A 427 7.82 -15.40 -11.96
N GLU A 428 9.14 -15.55 -12.09
CA GLU A 428 10.12 -14.59 -11.59
C GLU A 428 10.71 -13.81 -12.78
N ALA A 429 10.87 -12.50 -12.59
CA ALA A 429 11.31 -11.56 -13.61
C ALA A 429 12.24 -10.49 -13.00
N ALA A 430 12.74 -9.61 -13.86
CA ALA A 430 13.40 -8.38 -13.45
C ALA A 430 12.66 -7.21 -14.10
N THR A 431 12.37 -6.18 -13.31
CA THR A 431 11.72 -4.95 -13.79
C THR A 431 12.77 -3.84 -13.94
N PRO A 432 12.67 -2.94 -14.95
CA PRO A 432 13.55 -1.79 -15.04
C PRO A 432 13.53 -0.96 -13.74
N TYR A 433 14.69 -0.44 -13.35
CA TYR A 433 14.78 0.49 -12.24
C TYR A 433 14.17 1.85 -12.61
N LYS A 434 13.29 2.37 -11.76
CA LYS A 434 12.44 3.54 -12.02
C LYS A 434 12.83 4.80 -11.23
N GLY A 435 13.59 4.65 -10.13
CA GLY A 435 13.86 5.75 -9.21
C GLY A 435 12.78 5.88 -8.14
N PRO A 436 12.53 7.08 -7.57
CA PRO A 436 11.64 7.24 -6.43
C PRO A 436 10.18 7.00 -6.78
N LEU A 437 9.43 6.42 -5.84
CA LEU A 437 8.01 6.10 -6.00
C LEU A 437 7.16 7.33 -6.31
N SER A 438 7.42 8.46 -5.64
CA SER A 438 6.67 9.71 -5.80
C SER A 438 6.62 10.19 -7.25
N ALA A 439 7.73 10.05 -7.99
CA ALA A 439 7.78 10.42 -9.41
C ALA A 439 6.87 9.53 -10.28
N GLU A 440 6.85 8.23 -10.02
CA GLU A 440 6.01 7.27 -10.75
C GLU A 440 4.53 7.45 -10.42
N LEU A 441 4.21 7.72 -9.15
CA LEU A 441 2.86 7.95 -8.67
C LEU A 441 2.29 9.27 -9.21
N HIS A 442 3.08 10.35 -9.22
CA HIS A 442 2.69 11.63 -9.83
C HIS A 442 2.27 11.47 -11.31
N GLN A 443 3.04 10.70 -12.09
CA GLN A 443 2.70 10.41 -13.49
C GLN A 443 1.42 9.58 -13.64
N LEU A 444 1.21 8.64 -12.71
CA LEU A 444 0.04 7.78 -12.70
C LEU A 444 -1.24 8.57 -12.41
N VAL A 445 -1.22 9.36 -11.33
CA VAL A 445 -2.34 10.22 -10.90
C VAL A 445 -2.63 11.30 -11.94
N GLY A 446 -1.61 11.99 -12.45
CA GLY A 446 -1.80 12.99 -13.51
C GLY A 446 -2.41 12.43 -14.79
N GLY A 447 -2.16 11.15 -15.10
CA GLY A 447 -2.82 10.44 -16.20
C GLY A 447 -4.30 10.14 -15.94
N ILE A 448 -4.67 9.82 -14.69
CA ILE A 448 -6.07 9.65 -14.26
C ILE A 448 -6.81 10.98 -14.35
N GLN A 449 -6.24 12.04 -13.77
CA GLN A 449 -6.77 13.41 -13.84
C GLN A 449 -6.96 13.89 -15.28
N SER A 450 -6.01 13.59 -16.16
CA SER A 450 -6.15 13.87 -17.60
C SER A 450 -7.33 13.12 -18.21
N GLY A 451 -7.52 11.85 -17.85
CA GLY A 451 -8.67 11.04 -18.26
C GLY A 451 -10.00 11.63 -17.79
N MET A 452 -10.07 12.06 -16.53
CA MET A 452 -11.22 12.75 -15.95
C MET A 452 -11.52 14.06 -16.69
N GLY A 453 -10.49 14.86 -17.01
CA GLY A 453 -10.63 16.08 -17.81
C GLY A 453 -11.18 15.83 -19.21
N TYR A 454 -10.82 14.73 -19.88
CA TYR A 454 -11.40 14.35 -21.17
C TYR A 454 -12.87 13.90 -21.11
N VAL A 455 -13.28 13.32 -19.98
CA VAL A 455 -14.68 12.93 -19.73
C VAL A 455 -15.50 14.09 -19.16
N GLY A 456 -14.86 15.08 -18.53
CA GLY A 456 -15.52 16.22 -17.90
C GLY A 456 -16.01 15.95 -16.48
N ALA A 457 -15.37 15.02 -15.76
CA ALA A 457 -15.69 14.68 -14.38
C ALA A 457 -14.75 15.40 -13.39
N GLU A 458 -15.30 16.06 -12.37
CA GLU A 458 -14.53 16.76 -11.33
C GLU A 458 -14.09 15.82 -10.21
N THR A 459 -14.82 14.72 -9.99
CA THR A 459 -14.57 13.76 -8.90
C THR A 459 -14.58 12.30 -9.38
N ILE A 460 -14.00 11.38 -8.61
CA ILE A 460 -14.05 9.94 -8.89
C ILE A 460 -15.49 9.40 -9.06
N PRO A 461 -16.47 9.73 -8.19
CA PRO A 461 -17.87 9.32 -8.39
C PRO A 461 -18.47 9.80 -9.72
N GLU A 462 -18.27 11.07 -10.08
CA GLU A 462 -18.73 11.61 -11.37
C GLU A 462 -18.05 10.88 -12.54
N PHE A 463 -16.76 10.56 -12.41
CA PHE A 463 -16.03 9.86 -13.46
C PHE A 463 -16.60 8.46 -13.73
N LYS A 464 -17.11 7.76 -12.70
CA LYS A 464 -17.81 6.48 -12.86
C LYS A 464 -19.19 6.63 -13.49
N GLU A 465 -19.91 7.71 -13.16
CA GLU A 465 -21.27 7.95 -13.66
C GLU A 465 -21.27 8.42 -15.13
N ASP A 466 -20.36 9.32 -15.49
CA ASP A 466 -20.36 10.02 -16.77
C ASP A 466 -19.50 9.36 -17.86
N ALA A 467 -18.54 8.51 -17.48
CA ALA A 467 -17.66 7.88 -18.46
C ALA A 467 -18.41 6.92 -19.39
N GLU A 468 -18.16 7.07 -20.68
CA GLU A 468 -18.62 6.11 -21.70
C GLU A 468 -17.43 5.43 -22.37
N PHE A 469 -17.57 4.14 -22.67
CA PHE A 469 -16.56 3.37 -23.40
C PHE A 469 -16.91 3.21 -24.88
N VAL A 470 -15.89 3.21 -25.74
CA VAL A 470 -15.97 2.73 -27.11
C VAL A 470 -15.07 1.53 -27.30
N ARG A 471 -15.58 0.49 -27.96
CA ARG A 471 -14.79 -0.69 -28.29
C ARG A 471 -13.90 -0.43 -29.48
N VAL A 472 -12.68 -0.94 -29.42
CA VAL A 472 -11.70 -0.86 -30.51
C VAL A 472 -11.38 -2.24 -31.06
N SER A 473 -10.95 -2.28 -32.32
CA SER A 473 -10.38 -3.48 -32.91
C SER A 473 -8.88 -3.55 -32.62
N ALA A 474 -8.22 -4.68 -32.89
CA ALA A 474 -6.76 -4.79 -32.82
C ALA A 474 -6.02 -3.71 -33.63
N ALA A 475 -6.60 -3.26 -34.75
CA ALA A 475 -6.04 -2.15 -35.53
C ALA A 475 -6.17 -0.80 -34.80
N GLY A 476 -7.29 -0.59 -34.08
CA GLY A 476 -7.48 0.60 -33.25
C GLY A 476 -6.58 0.60 -32.01
N GLN A 477 -6.31 -0.58 -31.43
CA GLN A 477 -5.30 -0.72 -30.38
C GLN A 477 -3.91 -0.33 -30.90
N THR A 478 -3.53 -0.83 -32.08
CA THR A 478 -2.23 -0.49 -32.71
C THR A 478 -2.14 1.01 -33.00
N GLU A 479 -3.24 1.63 -33.46
CA GLU A 479 -3.34 3.09 -33.67
C GLU A 479 -3.18 3.89 -32.37
N GLY A 480 -3.67 3.36 -31.24
CA GLY A 480 -3.59 4.01 -29.93
C GLY A 480 -2.17 4.18 -29.37
N HIS A 481 -1.22 3.37 -29.85
CA HIS A 481 0.21 3.50 -29.50
C HIS A 481 0.94 4.37 -30.54
N PRO A 482 2.04 5.06 -30.17
CA PRO A 482 2.94 5.68 -31.15
C PRO A 482 3.37 4.68 -32.23
N HIS A 483 3.09 5.00 -33.49
CA HIS A 483 3.37 4.16 -34.66
C HIS A 483 4.03 4.99 -35.77
N ASP A 484 4.72 4.31 -36.70
CA ASP A 484 5.42 4.91 -37.84
C ASP A 484 6.51 5.95 -37.50
N VAL A 485 7.09 5.86 -36.29
CA VAL A 485 8.18 6.73 -35.81
C VAL A 485 9.25 5.94 -35.07
N MET A 486 10.47 6.50 -34.99
CA MET A 486 11.53 6.01 -34.11
C MET A 486 11.54 6.86 -32.85
N ILE A 487 11.26 6.25 -31.70
CA ILE A 487 11.32 6.91 -30.39
C ILE A 487 12.80 7.21 -30.09
N THR A 488 13.14 8.49 -29.88
CA THR A 488 14.49 8.91 -29.52
C THR A 488 14.70 8.94 -28.01
N ASP A 489 13.65 9.32 -27.28
CA ASP A 489 13.63 9.51 -25.83
C ASP A 489 12.28 8.99 -25.32
N GLU A 490 12.30 8.06 -24.37
CA GLU A 490 11.10 7.52 -23.74
C GLU A 490 10.54 8.51 -22.73
N ALA A 491 9.22 8.66 -22.68
CA ALA A 491 8.56 9.46 -21.66
C ALA A 491 8.41 8.64 -20.37
N PRO A 492 8.44 9.26 -19.17
CA PRO A 492 8.30 8.53 -17.90
C PRO A 492 7.03 7.68 -17.80
N ASN A 493 5.94 8.14 -18.42
CA ASN A 493 4.63 7.50 -18.39
C ASN A 493 4.35 6.54 -19.57
N TYR A 494 5.33 6.32 -20.47
CA TYR A 494 5.16 5.45 -21.62
C TYR A 494 6.46 4.75 -22.02
N SER A 495 6.46 3.42 -21.86
CA SER A 495 7.45 2.54 -22.49
C SER A 495 6.76 1.66 -23.54
N PRO A 496 7.30 1.60 -24.78
CA PRO A 496 6.83 0.64 -25.77
C PRO A 496 7.10 -0.78 -25.26
N GLN A 497 6.16 -1.70 -25.48
CA GLN A 497 6.46 -3.13 -25.37
C GLN A 497 7.45 -3.46 -26.49
N ASN A 498 8.74 -3.50 -26.18
CA ASN A 498 9.74 -3.97 -27.13
C ASN A 498 9.51 -5.48 -27.37
N GLU A 499 9.51 -5.86 -28.65
CA GLU A 499 9.60 -7.25 -29.14
C GLU A 499 10.82 -8.00 -28.59
#